data_AF-A0AA37W9R7-F1
#
_entry.id   AF-A0AA37W9R7-F1
#
_cell.length_a   1.000
_cell.length_b   1.000
_cell.length_c   1.000
_cell.angle_alpha   90.00
_cell.angle_beta   90.00
_cell.angle_gamma   90.00
#
_symmetry.space_group_name_H-M   'P 1'
#
loop_
_entity.id
_entity.type
_entity.pdbx_description
1 polymer ?
#
loop_
_entity_poly.entity_id
_entity_poly.type
_entity_poly.pdbx_seq_one_letter_code
_entity_poly.pdbx_strand_id
1 'polypeptide(L)'
;MTRRPVFFSTPRPVLLVLLAGVALLAPAAHAARMTLSGEDLDLSVPCTGQVRVVVDPAMKDGATLDSSSMTQVAMHTGKEEAQSRISIATKACAPNGKLTISISPNTGLTIHDSHDTHFVITGTLASLDASLDSTTMDIEDTQSLDLNMQGASSVHIKSLERAAQIVASGTSTLTADTVQLTALSAQLTQNAAMTLSGSSIDALTLVTADQASATILGHATVATVAANGTGEVNIETVSGPMVRSGKGTVRVGAQNGVIYRPTSPPPAPLPVPTTPAPLPSTPVQAPATRTEATATVPAPIVPAPAPIPAPTVPSAPESPTVPQAPIVTPSAKAAQSDNAPVVTSPAANTPVTATPTTSASASTPITAPQTASPTAPQTSPAPQDSKTPAKPIITPAPESTPAPTTPAPATPTLVTPAPANPATVTPPAAGNHSQGE
;
A
#
# COMPACT_ATOMS: atom_id res chain seq x y z
N MET A 1 -16.22 -54.77 0.11
CA MET A 1 -16.23 -55.97 -0.77
C MET A 1 -17.37 -55.84 -1.76
N THR A 2 -17.12 -55.38 -2.99
CA THR A 2 -17.93 -55.73 -4.18
C THR A 2 -17.16 -55.30 -5.45
N ARG A 3 -17.42 -56.02 -6.52
CA ARG A 3 -16.53 -56.35 -7.64
C ARG A 3 -16.61 -55.35 -8.83
N ARG A 4 -15.44 -55.13 -9.45
CA ARG A 4 -15.07 -55.00 -10.91
C ARG A 4 -16.19 -55.04 -11.97
N PRO A 5 -16.04 -54.35 -13.14
CA PRO A 5 -15.16 -54.85 -14.21
C PRO A 5 -14.34 -53.82 -15.02
N VAL A 6 -13.50 -54.40 -15.89
CA VAL A 6 -12.35 -53.88 -16.65
C VAL A 6 -12.66 -53.97 -18.16
N PHE A 7 -11.88 -53.20 -18.94
CA PHE A 7 -11.60 -53.28 -20.39
C PHE A 7 -12.64 -52.67 -21.34
N PHE A 8 -12.18 -51.72 -22.17
CA PHE A 8 -12.04 -51.95 -23.62
C PHE A 8 -10.87 -51.17 -24.19
N SER A 9 -10.01 -51.92 -24.88
CA SER A 9 -8.92 -51.48 -25.73
C SER A 9 -9.48 -51.32 -27.15
N THR A 10 -9.14 -50.24 -27.86
CA THR A 10 -9.35 -50.16 -29.31
C THR A 10 -8.14 -49.53 -30.01
N PRO A 11 -7.72 -50.07 -31.17
CA PRO A 11 -6.53 -49.69 -31.90
C PRO A 11 -6.75 -48.52 -32.87
N ARG A 12 -5.63 -47.89 -33.25
CA ARG A 12 -5.45 -46.90 -34.33
C ARG A 12 -6.04 -47.37 -35.67
N PRO A 13 -6.43 -46.41 -36.51
CA PRO A 13 -6.04 -46.43 -37.92
C PRO A 13 -5.18 -45.22 -38.29
N VAL A 14 -4.06 -45.54 -38.92
CA VAL A 14 -3.27 -44.66 -39.78
C VAL A 14 -4.09 -44.40 -41.04
N LEU A 15 -4.30 -43.12 -41.42
CA LEU A 15 -4.56 -42.77 -42.81
C LEU A 15 -4.01 -41.37 -43.14
N LEU A 16 -3.01 -41.40 -44.02
CA LEU A 16 -2.46 -40.29 -44.78
C LEU A 16 -3.52 -39.73 -45.74
N VAL A 17 -3.77 -38.42 -45.69
CA VAL A 17 -4.30 -37.66 -46.84
C VAL A 17 -3.54 -36.34 -46.92
N LEU A 18 -2.65 -36.27 -47.92
CA LEU A 18 -2.16 -35.03 -48.52
C LEU A 18 -3.33 -34.31 -49.20
N LEU A 19 -3.59 -33.06 -48.84
CA LEU A 19 -4.18 -32.10 -49.78
C LEU A 19 -3.69 -30.69 -49.46
N ALA A 20 -3.05 -30.10 -50.46
CA ALA A 20 -2.54 -28.75 -50.48
C ALA A 20 -3.69 -27.74 -50.28
N GLY A 21 -3.69 -27.09 -49.12
CA GLY A 21 -4.47 -25.90 -48.84
C GLY A 21 -3.52 -24.72 -48.72
N VAL A 22 -3.65 -23.77 -49.65
CA VAL A 22 -2.89 -22.52 -49.72
C VAL A 22 -2.97 -21.81 -48.37
N ALA A 23 -1.88 -21.89 -47.59
CA ALA A 23 -1.72 -21.11 -46.39
C ALA A 23 -1.58 -19.64 -46.79
N LEU A 24 -2.70 -18.91 -46.74
CA LEU A 24 -2.70 -17.47 -46.60
C LEU A 24 -1.94 -17.14 -45.32
N LEU A 25 -0.64 -16.89 -45.45
CA LEU A 25 0.19 -16.20 -44.48
C LEU A 25 -0.38 -14.78 -44.34
N ALA A 26 -1.47 -14.65 -43.59
CA ALA A 26 -1.89 -13.36 -43.07
C ALA A 26 -0.71 -12.85 -42.22
N PRO A 27 -0.14 -11.67 -42.53
CA PRO A 27 0.84 -11.08 -41.65
C PRO A 27 0.14 -10.88 -40.32
N ALA A 28 0.53 -11.65 -39.30
CA ALA A 28 0.15 -11.36 -37.93
C ALA A 28 0.51 -9.89 -37.72
N ALA A 29 -0.48 -9.05 -37.44
CA ALA A 29 -0.23 -7.67 -37.04
C ALA A 29 0.57 -7.75 -35.75
N HIS A 30 1.89 -7.65 -35.87
CA HIS A 30 2.79 -7.63 -34.73
C HIS A 30 2.49 -6.31 -34.03
N ALA A 31 1.66 -6.37 -32.98
CA ALA A 31 1.57 -5.30 -32.01
C ALA A 31 3.00 -4.93 -31.64
N ALA A 32 3.35 -3.64 -31.79
CA ALA A 32 4.70 -3.16 -31.55
C ALA A 32 5.03 -3.36 -30.07
N ARG A 33 5.67 -4.48 -29.73
CA ARG A 33 6.16 -4.73 -28.37
C ARG A 33 7.37 -3.85 -28.14
N MET A 34 7.26 -2.95 -27.17
CA MET A 34 8.40 -2.15 -26.73
C MET A 34 8.95 -2.76 -25.45
N THR A 35 10.21 -3.17 -25.48
CA THR A 35 10.94 -3.71 -24.32
C THR A 35 11.88 -2.64 -23.79
N LEU A 36 11.82 -2.39 -22.50
CA LEU A 36 12.61 -1.39 -21.78
C LEU A 36 13.37 -2.11 -20.66
N SER A 37 14.66 -1.81 -20.47
CA SER A 37 15.45 -2.37 -19.36
C SER A 37 15.43 -1.42 -18.18
N GLY A 38 15.22 -1.95 -16.97
CA GLY A 38 15.01 -1.14 -15.78
C GLY A 38 14.67 -1.96 -14.55
N GLU A 39 15.21 -1.53 -13.42
CA GLU A 39 15.03 -2.14 -12.11
C GLU A 39 13.76 -1.63 -11.43
N ASP A 40 13.32 -0.42 -11.78
CA ASP A 40 12.11 0.19 -11.22
C ASP A 40 11.17 0.65 -12.34
N LEU A 41 9.88 0.37 -12.17
CA LEU A 41 8.80 0.82 -13.02
C LEU A 41 7.93 1.82 -12.27
N ASP A 42 7.81 3.02 -12.79
CA ASP A 42 6.97 4.09 -12.27
C ASP A 42 5.76 4.33 -13.17
N LEU A 43 4.57 4.26 -12.58
CA LEU A 43 3.29 4.40 -13.26
C LEU A 43 2.57 5.64 -12.78
N SER A 44 2.29 6.55 -13.71
CA SER A 44 1.39 7.70 -13.51
C SER A 44 0.28 7.66 -14.55
N VAL A 45 -0.79 6.93 -14.22
CA VAL A 45 -1.86 6.56 -15.17
C VAL A 45 -3.24 6.99 -14.66
N PRO A 46 -3.45 8.31 -14.45
CA PRO A 46 -4.72 8.82 -13.98
C PRO A 46 -5.86 8.52 -14.96
N CYS A 47 -7.04 8.22 -14.42
CA CYS A 47 -8.27 7.97 -15.17
C CYS A 47 -8.14 6.92 -16.29
N THR A 48 -7.41 5.83 -16.05
CA THR A 48 -7.32 4.72 -17.01
C THR A 48 -8.25 3.61 -16.55
N GLY A 49 -9.17 3.16 -17.42
CA GLY A 49 -10.16 2.16 -17.04
C GLY A 49 -9.58 0.94 -16.33
N GLN A 50 -8.55 0.32 -16.91
CA GLN A 50 -7.85 -0.80 -16.29
C GLN A 50 -6.36 -0.83 -16.66
N VAL A 51 -5.52 -1.09 -15.66
CA VAL A 51 -4.08 -1.33 -15.82
C VAL A 51 -3.75 -2.70 -15.28
N ARG A 52 -3.31 -3.59 -16.17
CA ARG A 52 -2.88 -4.95 -15.81
C ARG A 52 -1.37 -5.04 -15.84
N VAL A 53 -0.77 -5.39 -14.70
CA VAL A 53 0.65 -5.70 -14.58
C VAL A 53 0.81 -7.20 -14.46
N VAL A 54 1.66 -7.78 -15.30
CA VAL A 54 1.96 -9.21 -15.34
C VAL A 54 3.42 -9.39 -14.97
N VAL A 55 3.68 -10.04 -13.84
CA VAL A 55 5.04 -10.43 -13.51
C VAL A 55 5.39 -11.68 -14.29
N ASP A 56 6.29 -11.56 -15.26
CA ASP A 56 6.74 -12.68 -16.09
C ASP A 56 8.04 -13.29 -15.50
N PRO A 57 7.99 -14.49 -14.91
CA PRO A 57 9.17 -15.12 -14.32
C PRO A 57 10.25 -15.50 -15.34
N ALA A 58 9.93 -15.52 -16.64
CA ALA A 58 10.93 -15.73 -17.69
C ALA A 58 11.72 -14.46 -18.01
N MET A 59 11.20 -13.27 -17.67
CA MET A 59 11.90 -12.02 -17.85
C MET A 59 13.03 -11.89 -16.83
N LYS A 60 14.24 -11.62 -17.32
CA LYS A 60 15.41 -11.40 -16.46
C LYS A 60 15.43 -10.01 -15.86
N ASP A 61 15.00 -9.02 -16.64
CA ASP A 61 15.01 -7.61 -16.28
C ASP A 61 14.02 -6.84 -17.18
N GLY A 62 13.59 -5.68 -16.69
CA GLY A 62 12.86 -4.68 -17.46
C GLY A 62 11.34 -4.84 -17.49
N ALA A 63 10.73 -4.06 -18.37
CA ALA A 63 9.30 -4.03 -18.63
C ALA A 63 9.03 -4.12 -20.13
N THR A 64 7.93 -4.76 -20.49
CA THR A 64 7.39 -4.76 -21.84
C THR A 64 5.99 -4.17 -21.84
N LEU A 65 5.73 -3.26 -22.77
CA LEU A 65 4.39 -2.69 -22.94
C LEU A 65 3.66 -3.45 -24.05
N ASP A 66 2.54 -4.09 -23.68
CA ASP A 66 1.59 -4.68 -24.62
C ASP A 66 0.29 -3.87 -24.57
N SER A 67 0.28 -2.76 -25.30
CA SER A 67 -0.88 -1.88 -25.36
C SER A 67 -1.36 -1.74 -26.79
N SER A 68 -2.65 -2.01 -27.01
CA SER A 68 -3.36 -1.63 -28.24
C SER A 68 -3.48 -0.11 -28.38
N SER A 69 -3.21 0.65 -27.31
CA SER A 69 -3.39 2.10 -27.21
C SER A 69 -2.08 2.84 -26.95
N MET A 70 -0.98 2.43 -27.61
CA MET A 70 0.33 3.09 -27.45
C MET A 70 0.32 4.60 -27.74
N THR A 71 -0.65 5.10 -28.51
CA THR A 71 -0.77 6.54 -28.81
C THR A 71 -1.14 7.39 -27.59
N GLN A 72 -1.72 6.79 -26.55
CA GLN A 72 -2.18 7.48 -25.34
C GLN A 72 -1.14 7.50 -24.22
N VAL A 73 -0.03 6.78 -24.39
CA VAL A 73 0.98 6.56 -23.36
C VAL A 73 2.28 7.25 -23.76
N ALA A 74 2.91 7.94 -22.82
CA ALA A 74 4.28 8.40 -22.88
C ALA A 74 5.14 7.43 -22.07
N MET A 75 6.24 6.97 -22.67
CA MET A 75 7.23 6.15 -21.98
C MET A 75 8.57 6.87 -22.00
N HIS A 76 9.22 6.91 -20.84
CA HIS A 76 10.57 7.41 -20.70
C HIS A 76 11.41 6.39 -19.95
N THR A 77 12.68 6.28 -20.31
CA THR A 77 13.66 5.51 -19.56
C THR A 77 14.72 6.48 -19.12
N GLY A 78 14.92 6.58 -17.81
CA GLY A 78 15.92 7.43 -17.18
C GLY A 78 16.94 6.57 -16.46
N LYS A 79 18.19 7.03 -16.45
CA LYS A 79 19.22 6.51 -15.55
C LYS A 79 19.46 7.57 -14.49
N GLU A 80 19.01 7.33 -13.26
CA GLU A 80 19.18 8.23 -12.13
C GLU A 80 20.24 7.66 -11.20
N GLU A 81 21.40 8.33 -11.17
CA GLU A 81 22.60 8.07 -10.34
C GLU A 81 23.20 6.65 -10.42
N ALA A 82 22.44 5.61 -10.09
CA ALA A 82 22.81 4.20 -10.22
C ALA A 82 21.65 3.28 -10.68
N GLN A 83 20.40 3.74 -10.67
CA GLN A 83 19.22 2.93 -10.96
C GLN A 83 18.64 3.25 -12.34
N SER A 84 18.20 2.22 -13.04
CA SER A 84 17.49 2.37 -14.31
C SER A 84 15.99 2.37 -14.06
N ARG A 85 15.33 3.51 -14.27
CA ARG A 85 13.90 3.71 -14.04
C ARG A 85 13.14 3.81 -15.36
N ILE A 86 12.06 3.05 -15.46
CA ILE A 86 11.11 3.13 -16.56
C ILE A 86 9.91 3.92 -16.05
N SER A 87 9.57 5.05 -16.66
CA SER A 87 8.35 5.78 -16.33
C SER A 87 7.34 5.70 -17.46
N ILE A 88 6.10 5.34 -17.10
CA ILE A 88 4.97 5.22 -18.01
C ILE A 88 3.89 6.16 -17.51
N ALA A 89 3.55 7.15 -18.33
CA ALA A 89 2.51 8.11 -18.02
C ALA A 89 1.44 8.17 -19.12
N THR A 90 0.17 8.31 -18.77
CA THR A 90 -0.89 8.57 -19.76
C THR A 90 -0.97 10.07 -20.06
N LYS A 91 -1.06 10.43 -21.35
CA LYS A 91 -1.14 11.83 -21.78
C LYS A 91 -2.53 12.44 -21.57
N ALA A 92 -3.56 11.61 -21.51
CA ALA A 92 -4.95 12.02 -21.37
C ALA A 92 -5.77 10.95 -20.65
N CYS A 93 -6.85 11.38 -20.00
CA CYS A 93 -7.86 10.53 -19.38
C CYS A 93 -8.47 9.56 -20.40
N ALA A 94 -8.49 8.27 -20.05
CA ALA A 94 -8.99 7.19 -20.89
C ALA A 94 -9.78 6.19 -20.02
N PRO A 95 -11.04 6.51 -19.64
CA PRO A 95 -11.80 5.72 -18.68
C PRO A 95 -12.17 4.31 -19.17
N ASN A 96 -12.06 4.06 -20.47
CA ASN A 96 -12.21 2.73 -21.09
C ASN A 96 -10.87 2.17 -21.61
N GLY A 97 -9.77 2.86 -21.33
CA GLY A 97 -8.42 2.47 -21.70
C GLY A 97 -8.01 1.20 -20.96
N LYS A 98 -7.29 0.33 -21.67
CA LYS A 98 -6.69 -0.87 -21.11
C LYS A 98 -5.20 -0.84 -21.38
N LEU A 99 -4.42 -0.99 -20.32
CA LEU A 99 -2.97 -1.02 -20.38
C LEU A 99 -2.50 -2.38 -19.86
N THR A 100 -1.71 -3.12 -20.64
CA THR A 100 -1.05 -4.34 -20.14
C THR A 100 0.46 -4.13 -20.17
N ILE A 101 1.09 -4.33 -19.01
CA ILE A 101 2.53 -4.20 -18.82
C ILE A 101 3.02 -5.54 -18.29
N SER A 102 4.08 -6.11 -18.88
CA SER A 102 4.75 -7.27 -18.30
C SER A 102 6.09 -6.84 -17.73
N ILE A 103 6.41 -7.23 -16.50
CA ILE A 103 7.67 -6.86 -15.82
C ILE A 103 8.40 -8.08 -15.29
N SER A 104 9.70 -7.92 -15.03
CA SER A 104 10.48 -8.95 -14.35
C SER A 104 10.10 -9.05 -12.85
N PRO A 105 10.27 -10.22 -12.20
CA PRO A 105 9.97 -10.37 -10.77
C PRO A 105 10.86 -9.52 -9.85
N ASN A 106 12.02 -9.08 -10.36
CA ASN A 106 12.96 -8.26 -9.60
C ASN A 106 12.70 -6.76 -9.80
N THR A 107 11.75 -6.39 -10.67
CA THR A 107 11.44 -4.99 -10.94
C THR A 107 10.53 -4.44 -9.84
N GLY A 108 10.96 -3.36 -9.18
CA GLY A 108 10.13 -2.62 -8.24
C GLY A 108 9.00 -1.89 -8.98
N LEU A 109 7.80 -1.88 -8.40
CA LEU A 109 6.66 -1.17 -8.96
C LEU A 109 6.29 0.03 -8.08
N THR A 110 6.30 1.21 -8.68
CA THR A 110 5.83 2.45 -8.06
C THR A 110 4.60 2.97 -8.80
N ILE A 111 3.55 3.30 -8.07
CA ILE A 111 2.29 3.84 -8.60
C ILE A 111 2.02 5.20 -7.97
N HIS A 112 1.95 6.23 -8.80
CA HIS A 112 1.67 7.59 -8.39
C HIS A 112 0.44 8.14 -9.12
N ASP A 113 -0.17 9.15 -8.51
CA ASP A 113 -1.29 9.94 -9.08
C ASP A 113 -2.38 9.08 -9.74
N SER A 114 -2.73 7.99 -9.07
CA SER A 114 -3.71 7.05 -9.56
C SER A 114 -5.05 7.37 -8.95
N HIS A 115 -5.90 8.00 -9.75
CA HIS A 115 -7.31 8.21 -9.48
C HIS A 115 -8.16 7.56 -10.57
N ASP A 116 -9.31 7.01 -10.20
CA ASP A 116 -10.29 6.38 -11.12
C ASP A 116 -9.71 5.27 -12.02
N THR A 117 -8.69 4.54 -11.54
CA THR A 117 -8.04 3.43 -12.24
C THR A 117 -8.22 2.12 -11.47
N HIS A 118 -8.47 1.02 -12.19
CA HIS A 118 -8.45 -0.34 -11.65
C HIS A 118 -7.12 -1.02 -11.97
N PHE A 119 -6.34 -1.37 -10.93
CA PHE A 119 -5.08 -2.10 -11.08
C PHE A 119 -5.29 -3.60 -10.83
N VAL A 120 -4.71 -4.41 -11.71
CA VAL A 120 -4.66 -5.86 -11.54
C VAL A 120 -3.21 -6.31 -11.70
N ILE A 121 -2.59 -6.77 -10.62
CA ILE A 121 -1.22 -7.25 -10.58
C ILE A 121 -1.26 -8.77 -10.43
N THR A 122 -0.76 -9.47 -11.44
CA THR A 122 -0.69 -10.95 -11.47
C THR A 122 0.75 -11.43 -11.38
N GLY A 123 1.01 -12.47 -10.58
CA GLY A 123 2.34 -12.95 -10.23
C GLY A 123 2.93 -12.26 -8.98
N THR A 124 4.21 -12.57 -8.71
CA THR A 124 4.89 -12.17 -7.46
C THR A 124 5.79 -10.95 -7.63
N LEU A 125 5.43 -9.85 -6.99
CA LEU A 125 6.26 -8.64 -6.94
C LEU A 125 7.29 -8.69 -5.80
N ALA A 126 8.51 -8.21 -6.08
CA ALA A 126 9.52 -7.98 -5.04
C ALA A 126 9.15 -6.81 -4.12
N SER A 127 8.66 -5.70 -4.69
CA SER A 127 8.25 -4.52 -3.95
C SER A 127 7.19 -3.72 -4.70
N LEU A 128 6.26 -3.17 -3.93
CA LEU A 128 5.21 -2.25 -4.39
C LEU A 128 5.21 -1.00 -3.51
N ASP A 129 5.33 0.16 -4.14
CA ASP A 129 5.06 1.47 -3.54
C ASP A 129 3.86 2.07 -4.29
N ALA A 130 2.76 2.36 -3.60
CA ALA A 130 1.56 2.86 -4.24
C ALA A 130 0.89 4.00 -3.45
N SER A 131 0.54 5.06 -4.18
CA SER A 131 -0.33 6.13 -3.71
C SER A 131 -1.65 6.12 -4.48
N LEU A 132 -2.73 5.84 -3.77
CA LEU A 132 -4.04 5.52 -4.32
C LEU A 132 -5.10 6.50 -3.82
N ASP A 133 -5.77 7.20 -4.73
CA ASP A 133 -6.94 8.03 -4.42
C ASP A 133 -8.18 7.49 -5.14
N SER A 134 -9.10 6.90 -4.38
CA SER A 134 -10.38 6.39 -4.89
C SER A 134 -10.22 5.35 -6.02
N THR A 135 -9.26 4.44 -5.89
CA THR A 135 -8.95 3.40 -6.88
C THR A 135 -9.19 1.99 -6.37
N THR A 136 -9.28 1.03 -7.28
CA THR A 136 -9.34 -0.40 -6.93
C THR A 136 -8.06 -1.08 -7.35
N MET A 137 -7.54 -1.99 -6.52
CA MET A 137 -6.31 -2.71 -6.80
C MET A 137 -6.42 -4.16 -6.32
N ASP A 138 -6.17 -5.10 -7.22
CA ASP A 138 -6.08 -6.53 -6.93
C ASP A 138 -4.64 -6.99 -7.16
N ILE A 139 -4.02 -7.58 -6.13
CA ILE A 139 -2.65 -8.07 -6.16
C ILE A 139 -2.65 -9.56 -5.84
N GLU A 140 -1.97 -10.35 -6.66
CA GLU A 140 -1.73 -11.75 -6.34
C GLU A 140 -0.73 -11.89 -5.19
N ASP A 141 0.56 -11.64 -5.42
CA ASP A 141 1.58 -11.78 -4.38
C ASP A 141 2.54 -10.58 -4.37
N THR A 142 2.89 -10.07 -3.19
CA THR A 142 3.93 -9.04 -3.02
C THR A 142 4.77 -9.29 -1.78
N GLN A 143 6.08 -9.05 -1.88
CA GLN A 143 7.02 -9.25 -0.78
C GLN A 143 7.34 -7.99 0.02
N SER A 144 7.12 -6.81 -0.52
CA SER A 144 7.32 -5.58 0.24
C SER A 144 6.26 -4.60 -0.20
N LEU A 145 5.61 -3.96 0.76
CA LEU A 145 4.50 -3.04 0.49
C LEU A 145 4.73 -1.72 1.22
N ASP A 146 4.74 -0.63 0.47
CA ASP A 146 4.45 0.71 0.99
C ASP A 146 3.18 1.20 0.30
N LEU A 147 2.16 1.51 1.09
CA LEU A 147 0.82 1.77 0.58
C LEU A 147 0.21 2.98 1.26
N ASN A 148 -0.10 3.99 0.47
CA ASN A 148 -0.85 5.17 0.87
C ASN A 148 -2.22 5.18 0.19
N MET A 149 -3.28 5.09 0.98
CA MET A 149 -4.67 5.02 0.52
C MET A 149 -5.47 6.22 1.03
N GLN A 150 -6.12 6.91 0.11
CA GLN A 150 -7.00 8.04 0.39
C GLN A 150 -8.34 7.86 -0.33
N GLY A 151 -9.35 8.63 0.10
CA GLY A 151 -10.67 8.60 -0.50
C GLY A 151 -11.36 7.24 -0.33
N ALA A 152 -11.90 6.69 -1.43
CA ALA A 152 -12.66 5.44 -1.45
C ALA A 152 -11.88 4.27 -2.05
N SER A 153 -10.56 4.19 -1.81
CA SER A 153 -9.71 3.14 -2.38
C SER A 153 -9.97 1.75 -1.80
N SER A 154 -9.98 0.71 -2.63
CA SER A 154 -10.13 -0.70 -2.21
C SER A 154 -8.97 -1.54 -2.73
N VAL A 155 -8.25 -2.20 -1.83
CA VAL A 155 -7.09 -3.03 -2.16
C VAL A 155 -7.32 -4.46 -1.65
N HIS A 156 -7.16 -5.44 -2.52
CA HIS A 156 -7.12 -6.86 -2.19
C HIS A 156 -5.74 -7.43 -2.53
N ILE A 157 -5.17 -8.17 -1.59
CA ILE A 157 -3.87 -8.84 -1.73
C ILE A 157 -4.04 -10.30 -1.35
N LYS A 158 -3.75 -11.22 -2.25
CA LYS A 158 -3.86 -12.64 -1.91
C LYS A 158 -2.71 -13.09 -0.99
N SER A 159 -1.46 -12.71 -1.26
CA SER A 159 -0.31 -12.98 -0.37
C SER A 159 0.57 -11.74 -0.14
N LEU A 160 0.87 -11.46 1.12
CA LEU A 160 1.75 -10.38 1.54
C LEU A 160 2.88 -10.93 2.42
N GLU A 161 4.13 -10.76 2.00
CA GLU A 161 5.30 -11.33 2.66
C GLU A 161 6.27 -10.25 3.16
N ARG A 162 7.26 -10.67 3.96
CA ARG A 162 8.43 -9.93 4.46
C ARG A 162 8.14 -8.63 5.21
N ALA A 163 7.66 -7.54 4.60
CA ALA A 163 7.38 -6.29 5.31
C ALA A 163 6.30 -5.43 4.66
N ALA A 164 5.56 -4.68 5.48
CA ALA A 164 4.56 -3.74 4.98
C ALA A 164 4.44 -2.45 5.82
N GLN A 165 4.24 -1.34 5.13
CA GLN A 165 3.88 -0.04 5.66
C GLN A 165 2.60 0.44 4.99
N ILE A 166 1.59 0.78 5.77
CA ILE A 166 0.27 1.17 5.27
C ILE A 166 -0.18 2.47 5.96
N VAL A 167 -0.60 3.43 5.16
CA VAL A 167 -1.26 4.66 5.61
C VAL A 167 -2.60 4.73 4.88
N ALA A 168 -3.70 4.70 5.61
CA ALA A 168 -5.05 4.68 5.03
C ALA A 168 -5.96 5.72 5.69
N SER A 169 -6.76 6.39 4.87
CA SER A 169 -7.74 7.41 5.29
C SER A 169 -9.01 7.33 4.44
N GLY A 170 -10.00 8.20 4.69
CA GLY A 170 -11.27 8.17 3.95
C GLY A 170 -12.15 6.99 4.34
N THR A 171 -12.68 6.32 3.33
CA THR A 171 -13.46 5.07 3.44
C THR A 171 -12.69 3.91 2.79
N SER A 172 -11.35 3.98 2.82
CA SER A 172 -10.50 3.02 2.13
C SER A 172 -10.51 1.66 2.82
N THR A 173 -10.41 0.59 2.04
CA THR A 173 -10.46 -0.80 2.53
C THR A 173 -9.27 -1.59 2.04
N LEU A 174 -8.50 -2.20 2.95
CA LEU A 174 -7.44 -3.14 2.64
C LEU A 174 -7.81 -4.53 3.13
N THR A 175 -7.66 -5.52 2.26
CA THR A 175 -7.85 -6.95 2.59
C THR A 175 -6.63 -7.74 2.14
N ALA A 176 -6.11 -8.61 3.00
CA ALA A 176 -5.07 -9.56 2.64
C ALA A 176 -5.43 -10.98 3.10
N ASP A 177 -5.31 -11.98 2.22
CA ASP A 177 -5.77 -13.34 2.52
C ASP A 177 -4.74 -14.16 3.32
N THR A 178 -3.45 -14.00 2.98
CA THR A 178 -2.32 -14.63 3.67
C THR A 178 -1.25 -13.58 3.94
N VAL A 179 -0.75 -13.52 5.18
CA VAL A 179 0.20 -12.49 5.60
C VAL A 179 1.35 -13.13 6.38
N GLN A 180 2.59 -13.00 5.90
CA GLN A 180 3.79 -13.49 6.58
C GLN A 180 4.84 -12.38 6.65
N LEU A 181 4.76 -11.57 7.71
CA LEU A 181 5.53 -10.34 7.84
C LEU A 181 6.51 -10.41 9.00
N THR A 182 7.74 -9.97 8.76
CA THR A 182 8.69 -9.65 9.84
C THR A 182 8.32 -8.33 10.52
N ALA A 183 7.75 -7.38 9.79
CA ALA A 183 7.30 -6.11 10.31
C ALA A 183 6.07 -5.60 9.57
N LEU A 184 5.09 -5.11 10.34
CA LEU A 184 3.93 -4.40 9.85
C LEU A 184 3.79 -3.07 10.59
N SER A 185 3.72 -1.97 9.85
CA SER A 185 3.32 -0.65 10.36
C SER A 185 2.06 -0.21 9.64
N ALA A 186 1.00 0.11 10.38
CA ALA A 186 -0.25 0.59 9.80
C ALA A 186 -0.80 1.80 10.55
N GLN A 187 -1.19 2.83 9.81
CA GLN A 187 -1.87 4.01 10.30
C GLN A 187 -3.21 4.18 9.58
N LEU A 188 -4.31 4.03 10.31
CA LEU A 188 -5.67 4.09 9.77
C LEU A 188 -6.43 5.26 10.41
N THR A 189 -7.10 6.08 9.60
CA THR A 189 -7.85 7.26 10.07
C THR A 189 -9.23 7.34 9.43
N GLN A 190 -10.10 8.22 9.94
CA GLN A 190 -11.47 8.40 9.42
C GLN A 190 -12.28 7.10 9.47
N ASN A 191 -12.70 6.54 8.33
CA ASN A 191 -13.46 5.29 8.24
C ASN A 191 -12.66 4.19 7.51
N ALA A 192 -11.32 4.30 7.48
CA ALA A 192 -10.48 3.29 6.85
C ALA A 192 -10.58 1.93 7.57
N ALA A 193 -10.58 0.85 6.81
CA ALA A 193 -10.68 -0.51 7.33
C ALA A 193 -9.57 -1.41 6.79
N MET A 194 -8.97 -2.22 7.66
CA MET A 194 -7.96 -3.21 7.30
C MET A 194 -8.36 -4.58 7.82
N THR A 195 -8.33 -5.62 6.97
CA THR A 195 -8.52 -7.01 7.38
C THR A 195 -7.37 -7.88 6.87
N LEU A 196 -6.66 -8.53 7.77
CA LEU A 196 -5.57 -9.45 7.46
C LEU A 196 -5.98 -10.85 7.90
N SER A 197 -5.99 -11.79 6.96
CA SER A 197 -6.31 -13.21 7.20
C SER A 197 -5.04 -14.06 7.15
N GLY A 198 -5.08 -15.24 7.77
CA GLY A 198 -3.97 -16.20 7.74
C GLY A 198 -2.63 -15.58 8.17
N SER A 199 -2.65 -14.69 9.16
CA SER A 199 -1.53 -13.79 9.43
C SER A 199 -0.52 -14.36 10.43
N SER A 200 0.77 -14.14 10.15
CA SER A 200 1.90 -14.34 11.05
C SER A 200 2.79 -13.11 10.96
N ILE A 201 2.85 -12.32 12.03
CA ILE A 201 3.54 -11.03 12.07
C ILE A 201 4.52 -11.03 13.23
N ASP A 202 5.81 -10.84 12.99
CA ASP A 202 6.78 -10.79 14.08
C ASP A 202 6.65 -9.48 14.88
N ALA A 203 6.68 -8.33 14.20
CA ALA A 203 6.51 -7.02 14.84
C ALA A 203 5.32 -6.24 14.24
N LEU A 204 4.30 -5.99 15.08
CA LEU A 204 3.12 -5.21 14.72
C LEU A 204 3.15 -3.82 15.37
N THR A 205 3.04 -2.77 14.55
CA THR A 205 2.73 -1.41 14.98
C THR A 205 1.45 -0.94 14.30
N LEU A 206 0.43 -0.61 15.09
CA LEU A 206 -0.87 -0.22 14.58
C LEU A 206 -1.37 1.04 15.28
N VAL A 207 -1.73 2.04 14.48
CA VAL A 207 -2.33 3.29 14.94
C VAL A 207 -3.67 3.45 14.26
N THR A 208 -4.75 3.58 15.03
CA THR A 208 -6.09 3.88 14.52
C THR A 208 -6.61 5.19 15.12
N ALA A 209 -7.39 5.95 14.35
CA ALA A 209 -8.08 7.15 14.81
C ALA A 209 -9.50 7.22 14.24
N ASP A 210 -10.34 8.08 14.82
CA ASP A 210 -11.74 8.31 14.40
C ASP A 210 -12.59 7.02 14.43
N GLN A 211 -13.14 6.57 13.30
CA GLN A 211 -13.91 5.33 13.14
C GLN A 211 -13.09 4.21 12.49
N ALA A 212 -11.77 4.39 12.31
CA ALA A 212 -10.95 3.44 11.59
C ALA A 212 -10.83 2.11 12.35
N SER A 213 -10.87 1.01 11.61
CA SER A 213 -10.91 -0.34 12.19
C SER A 213 -9.86 -1.27 11.58
N ALA A 214 -9.40 -2.22 12.39
CA ALA A 214 -8.43 -3.22 11.96
C ALA A 214 -8.81 -4.59 12.53
N THR A 215 -8.83 -5.61 11.69
CA THR A 215 -9.03 -7.01 12.08
C THR A 215 -7.86 -7.85 11.59
N ILE A 216 -7.13 -8.46 12.52
CA ILE A 216 -5.97 -9.31 12.25
C ILE A 216 -6.32 -10.72 12.73
N LEU A 217 -6.68 -11.58 11.78
CA LEU A 217 -6.97 -13.00 11.98
C LEU A 217 -5.66 -13.78 11.83
N GLY A 218 -4.93 -13.88 12.93
CA GLY A 218 -3.70 -14.67 13.03
C GLY A 218 -2.88 -14.31 14.26
N HIS A 219 -1.57 -14.48 14.14
CA HIS A 219 -0.63 -14.38 15.25
C HIS A 219 0.31 -13.20 15.08
N ALA A 220 0.43 -12.38 16.13
CA ALA A 220 1.51 -11.41 16.27
C ALA A 220 2.48 -11.82 17.39
N THR A 221 3.79 -11.73 17.16
CA THR A 221 4.79 -12.01 18.21
C THR A 221 4.89 -10.83 19.18
N VAL A 222 5.11 -9.61 18.70
CA VAL A 222 5.06 -8.39 19.51
C VAL A 222 4.11 -7.37 18.89
N ALA A 223 3.42 -6.59 19.72
CA ALA A 223 2.42 -5.63 19.25
C ALA A 223 2.47 -4.30 20.00
N THR A 224 2.45 -3.20 19.25
CA THR A 224 2.19 -1.85 19.77
C THR A 224 0.94 -1.31 19.09
N VAL A 225 -0.11 -1.04 19.86
CA VAL A 225 -1.42 -0.61 19.35
C VAL A 225 -1.82 0.71 20.01
N ALA A 226 -2.04 1.74 19.20
CA ALA A 226 -2.59 3.02 19.63
C ALA A 226 -3.98 3.23 19.00
N ALA A 227 -5.04 3.08 19.77
CA ALA A 227 -6.42 3.23 19.29
C ALA A 227 -7.03 4.54 19.80
N ASN A 228 -7.10 5.56 18.95
CA ASN A 228 -7.53 6.93 19.26
C ASN A 228 -8.85 7.30 18.59
N GLY A 229 -9.88 6.48 18.80
CA GLY A 229 -11.17 6.65 18.15
C GLY A 229 -12.25 5.75 18.74
N THR A 230 -13.38 5.66 18.06
CA THR A 230 -14.48 4.74 18.35
C THR A 230 -14.46 3.50 17.47
N GLY A 231 -13.56 3.42 16.49
CA GLY A 231 -13.29 2.20 15.73
C GLY A 231 -12.75 1.06 16.60
N GLU A 232 -12.85 -0.16 16.09
CA GLU A 232 -12.41 -1.37 16.79
C GLU A 232 -11.13 -1.96 16.17
N VAL A 233 -10.23 -2.38 17.05
CA VAL A 233 -9.06 -3.19 16.69
C VAL A 233 -9.25 -4.59 17.26
N ASN A 234 -9.26 -5.60 16.39
CA ASN A 234 -9.37 -7.01 16.75
C ASN A 234 -8.09 -7.73 16.31
N ILE A 235 -7.41 -8.38 17.25
CA ILE A 235 -6.22 -9.21 16.98
C ILE A 235 -6.52 -10.60 17.52
N GLU A 236 -6.37 -11.63 16.70
CA GLU A 236 -6.69 -12.99 17.15
C GLU A 236 -5.75 -13.45 18.27
N THR A 237 -4.43 -13.41 18.08
CA THR A 237 -3.47 -13.82 19.13
C THR A 237 -2.24 -12.92 19.15
N VAL A 238 -1.76 -12.61 20.35
CA VAL A 238 -0.44 -11.99 20.59
C VAL A 238 0.31 -12.85 21.61
N SER A 239 1.50 -13.35 21.27
CA SER A 239 2.26 -14.26 22.16
C SER A 239 3.28 -13.56 23.06
N GLY A 240 3.80 -12.41 22.64
CA GLY A 240 4.81 -11.64 23.37
C GLY A 240 4.28 -10.34 23.97
N PRO A 241 5.17 -9.38 24.28
CA PRO A 241 4.79 -8.09 24.83
C PRO A 241 3.80 -7.34 23.94
N MET A 242 2.76 -6.82 24.58
CA MET A 242 1.78 -5.95 23.94
C MET A 242 1.69 -4.61 24.68
N VAL A 243 1.87 -3.52 23.96
CA VAL A 243 1.64 -2.16 24.46
C VAL A 243 0.35 -1.63 23.84
N ARG A 244 -0.57 -1.19 24.70
CA ARG A 244 -1.82 -0.56 24.27
C ARG A 244 -1.88 0.88 24.76
N SER A 245 -2.25 1.80 23.89
CA SER A 245 -2.53 3.21 24.22
C SER A 245 -3.80 3.70 23.54
N GLY A 246 -4.31 4.85 23.99
CA GLY A 246 -5.54 5.46 23.47
C GLY A 246 -6.82 5.02 24.19
N LYS A 247 -7.95 5.61 23.78
CA LYS A 247 -9.28 5.39 24.40
C LYS A 247 -10.17 4.43 23.61
N GLY A 248 -9.73 3.98 22.43
CA GLY A 248 -10.47 3.09 21.55
C GLY A 248 -10.49 1.63 22.00
N THR A 249 -11.34 0.84 21.35
CA THR A 249 -11.55 -0.57 21.68
C THR A 249 -10.49 -1.43 20.99
N VAL A 250 -9.68 -2.13 21.79
CA VAL A 250 -8.76 -3.17 21.33
C VAL A 250 -9.14 -4.49 21.99
N ARG A 251 -9.34 -5.53 21.18
CA ARG A 251 -9.66 -6.89 21.61
C ARG A 251 -8.57 -7.85 21.14
N VAL A 252 -8.16 -8.75 22.03
CA VAL A 252 -7.21 -9.84 21.75
C VAL A 252 -7.84 -11.17 22.15
N GLY A 253 -7.65 -12.23 21.37
CA GLY A 253 -8.14 -13.57 21.71
C GLY A 253 -9.55 -13.89 21.22
N ALA A 254 -10.18 -13.00 20.46
CA ALA A 254 -11.50 -13.27 19.87
C ALA A 254 -11.33 -13.96 18.51
N GLN A 255 -11.30 -15.29 18.50
CA GLN A 255 -11.42 -16.03 17.24
C GLN A 255 -12.76 -15.68 16.59
N ASN A 256 -12.74 -15.12 15.38
CA ASN A 256 -13.93 -14.78 14.59
C ASN A 256 -14.94 -13.83 15.29
N GLY A 257 -14.48 -12.96 16.18
CA GLY A 257 -15.37 -12.02 16.89
C GLY A 257 -16.29 -12.67 17.94
N VAL A 258 -16.15 -13.96 18.22
CA VAL A 258 -16.85 -14.60 19.34
C VAL A 258 -16.09 -14.32 20.62
N ILE A 259 -16.59 -13.39 21.40
CA ILE A 259 -16.10 -13.12 22.75
C ILE A 259 -16.43 -14.36 23.59
N TYR A 260 -15.42 -15.19 23.89
CA TYR A 260 -15.50 -16.05 25.07
C TYR A 260 -15.43 -15.12 26.28
N ARG A 261 -16.58 -14.53 26.63
CA ARG A 261 -16.76 -13.93 27.95
C ARG A 261 -16.70 -15.14 28.88
N PRO A 262 -15.73 -15.22 29.81
CA PRO A 262 -15.80 -16.21 30.87
C PRO A 262 -17.18 -16.03 31.49
N THR A 263 -18.06 -17.00 31.28
CA THR A 263 -19.37 -16.99 31.92
C THR A 263 -19.02 -17.05 33.39
N SER A 264 -19.30 -15.98 34.14
CA SER A 264 -19.06 -15.94 35.57
C SER A 264 -19.58 -17.26 36.14
N PRO A 265 -18.78 -18.03 36.89
CA PRO A 265 -19.26 -19.27 37.47
C PRO A 265 -20.59 -18.97 38.15
N PRO A 266 -21.63 -19.80 37.93
CA PRO A 266 -22.95 -19.54 38.49
C PRO A 266 -22.78 -19.23 39.98
N PRO A 267 -23.43 -18.16 40.48
CA PRO A 267 -23.32 -17.78 41.88
C PRO A 267 -23.47 -19.03 42.74
N ALA A 268 -22.47 -19.29 43.60
CA ALA A 268 -22.57 -20.39 44.54
C ALA A 268 -23.93 -20.29 45.24
N PRO A 269 -24.71 -21.40 45.30
CA PRO A 269 -26.04 -21.36 45.89
C PRO A 269 -25.94 -20.72 47.27
N LEU A 270 -26.69 -19.63 47.47
CA LEU A 270 -26.79 -18.99 48.77
C LEU A 270 -27.16 -20.08 49.79
N PRO A 271 -26.45 -20.18 50.93
CA PRO A 271 -26.81 -21.12 51.96
C PRO A 271 -28.25 -20.87 52.37
N VAL A 272 -29.08 -21.91 52.23
CA VAL A 272 -30.47 -21.87 52.66
C VAL A 272 -30.46 -21.55 54.16
N PRO A 273 -31.16 -20.49 54.62
CA PRO A 273 -31.19 -20.16 56.03
C PRO A 273 -31.80 -21.33 56.80
N THR A 274 -30.98 -21.99 57.62
CA THR A 274 -31.45 -22.96 58.60
C THR A 274 -32.40 -22.26 59.56
N THR A 275 -33.62 -22.79 59.65
CA THR A 275 -34.65 -22.37 60.60
C THR A 275 -34.06 -22.22 62.02
N PRO A 276 -34.17 -21.04 62.65
CA PRO A 276 -33.62 -20.82 63.99
C PRO A 276 -34.34 -21.68 65.02
N ALA A 277 -33.59 -22.41 65.84
CA ALA A 277 -34.08 -23.00 67.08
C ALA A 277 -34.40 -21.87 68.09
N PRO A 278 -35.48 -22.00 68.89
CA PRO A 278 -35.87 -20.97 69.85
C PRO A 278 -34.87 -20.94 71.02
N LEU A 279 -34.20 -19.79 71.21
CA LEU A 279 -33.36 -19.54 72.37
C LEU A 279 -34.17 -18.94 73.53
N PRO A 280 -33.89 -19.34 74.78
CA PRO A 280 -34.49 -18.77 75.98
C PRO A 280 -33.91 -17.38 76.28
N SER A 281 -34.78 -16.55 76.84
CA SER A 281 -34.57 -15.14 77.20
C SER A 281 -33.66 -14.96 78.43
N THR A 282 -32.85 -13.88 78.40
CA THR A 282 -32.40 -12.96 79.50
C THR A 282 -30.94 -12.49 79.26
N PRO A 283 -30.44 -11.46 79.97
CA PRO A 283 -30.97 -10.11 80.13
C PRO A 283 -29.96 -9.01 79.69
N VAL A 284 -30.47 -7.79 79.64
CA VAL A 284 -29.84 -6.49 79.37
C VAL A 284 -28.44 -6.30 79.99
N GLN A 285 -27.48 -5.83 79.19
CA GLN A 285 -26.27 -5.15 79.68
C GLN A 285 -25.92 -3.92 78.80
N ALA A 286 -25.46 -2.89 79.50
CA ALA A 286 -25.37 -1.48 79.13
C ALA A 286 -24.17 -1.14 78.20
N PRO A 287 -24.07 0.11 77.67
CA PRO A 287 -23.17 0.47 76.58
C PRO A 287 -21.75 0.78 77.07
N ALA A 288 -20.75 0.24 76.38
CA ALA A 288 -19.35 0.62 76.55
C ALA A 288 -18.86 1.42 75.33
N THR A 289 -18.56 2.69 75.60
CA THR A 289 -17.70 3.59 74.85
C THR A 289 -16.31 2.99 74.65
N ARG A 290 -15.76 3.05 73.43
CA ARG A 290 -14.30 3.08 73.24
C ARG A 290 -13.88 3.86 72.00
N THR A 291 -13.19 4.96 72.30
CA THR A 291 -12.26 5.76 71.50
C THR A 291 -10.98 4.98 71.22
N GLU A 292 -10.41 5.09 70.02
CA GLU A 292 -8.99 4.94 69.60
C GLU A 292 -8.95 4.40 68.16
N ALA A 293 -8.06 4.78 67.25
CA ALA A 293 -7.07 5.85 67.15
C ALA A 293 -6.72 5.92 65.65
N THR A 294 -6.61 7.14 65.12
CA THR A 294 -6.23 7.37 63.72
C THR A 294 -4.75 7.03 63.52
N ALA A 295 -4.45 6.00 62.74
CA ALA A 295 -3.09 5.68 62.33
C ALA A 295 -2.69 6.58 61.15
N THR A 296 -1.91 7.61 61.41
CA THR A 296 -1.30 8.47 60.38
C THR A 296 -0.10 7.74 59.79
N VAL A 297 -0.21 7.31 58.53
CA VAL A 297 0.90 6.76 57.75
C VAL A 297 1.82 7.91 57.32
N PRO A 298 3.16 7.82 57.52
CA PRO A 298 4.08 8.85 57.05
C PRO A 298 4.19 8.83 55.52
N ALA A 299 4.06 10.02 54.92
CA ALA A 299 4.22 10.23 53.49
C ALA A 299 5.68 9.96 53.04
N PRO A 300 5.91 9.33 51.88
CA PRO A 300 7.25 9.11 51.35
C PRO A 300 7.90 10.44 50.95
N ILE A 301 9.14 10.64 51.40
CA ILE A 301 9.98 11.78 51.03
C ILE A 301 10.41 11.60 49.58
N VAL A 302 9.91 12.47 48.70
CA VAL A 302 10.33 12.55 47.29
C VAL A 302 11.62 13.39 47.24
N PRO A 303 12.74 12.86 46.73
CA PRO A 303 13.96 13.64 46.56
C PRO A 303 13.77 14.76 45.54
N ALA A 304 14.28 15.96 45.89
CA ALA A 304 14.24 17.14 45.05
C ALA A 304 15.00 16.92 43.73
N PRO A 305 14.44 17.31 42.56
CA PRO A 305 15.15 17.22 41.28
C PRO A 305 16.40 18.10 41.28
N ALA A 306 17.49 17.58 40.72
CA ALA A 306 18.71 18.33 40.48
C ALA A 306 18.46 19.53 39.53
N PRO A 307 19.16 20.66 39.71
CA PRO A 307 19.00 21.83 38.86
C PRO A 307 19.39 21.52 37.41
N ILE A 308 18.48 21.84 36.50
CA ILE A 308 18.66 21.70 35.05
C ILE A 308 19.72 22.73 34.60
N PRO A 309 20.76 22.33 33.85
CA PRO A 309 21.75 23.25 33.29
C PRO A 309 21.10 24.30 32.39
N ALA A 310 21.55 25.54 32.50
CA ALA A 310 21.09 26.64 31.64
C ALA A 310 21.38 26.34 30.16
N PRO A 311 20.46 26.70 29.23
CA PRO A 311 20.65 26.45 27.81
C PRO A 311 21.84 27.26 27.27
N THR A 312 22.80 26.56 26.67
CA THR A 312 23.88 27.14 25.89
C THR A 312 23.28 27.80 24.64
N VAL A 313 23.51 29.11 24.49
CA VAL A 313 23.07 29.90 23.34
C VAL A 313 23.77 29.37 22.08
N PRO A 314 23.04 28.96 21.03
CA PRO A 314 23.63 28.56 19.75
C PRO A 314 24.32 29.75 19.09
N SER A 315 25.55 29.54 18.63
CA SER A 315 26.28 30.52 17.81
C SER A 315 25.49 30.83 16.53
N ALA A 316 25.43 32.12 16.19
CA ALA A 316 24.75 32.60 14.99
C ALA A 316 25.36 31.98 13.72
N PRO A 317 24.53 31.58 12.74
CA PRO A 317 25.02 31.04 11.47
C PRO A 317 25.73 32.13 10.67
N GLU A 318 26.94 31.80 10.19
CA GLU A 318 27.68 32.62 9.24
C GLU A 318 26.91 32.75 7.93
N SER A 319 26.83 33.98 7.42
CA SER A 319 26.11 34.33 6.21
C SER A 319 26.77 33.68 4.98
N PRO A 320 26.02 33.00 4.10
CA PRO A 320 26.59 32.36 2.91
C PRO A 320 27.15 33.40 1.95
N THR A 321 28.40 33.20 1.54
CA THR A 321 29.07 34.00 0.52
C THR A 321 28.42 33.73 -0.84
N VAL A 322 27.83 34.77 -1.45
CA VAL A 322 27.24 34.73 -2.78
C VAL A 322 28.36 34.54 -3.83
N PRO A 323 28.28 33.54 -4.72
CA PRO A 323 29.20 33.41 -5.85
C PRO A 323 29.04 34.59 -6.81
N GLN A 324 30.12 35.32 -7.02
CA GLN A 324 30.18 36.49 -7.89
C GLN A 324 30.12 36.04 -9.36
N ALA A 325 29.12 36.54 -10.09
CA ALA A 325 28.96 36.27 -11.52
C ALA A 325 30.16 36.83 -12.33
N PRO A 326 30.66 36.12 -13.35
CA PRO A 326 31.72 36.63 -14.20
C PRO A 326 31.23 37.84 -15.01
N ILE A 327 31.94 38.96 -14.87
CA ILE A 327 31.78 40.16 -15.68
C ILE A 327 32.34 39.85 -17.07
N VAL A 328 31.48 39.84 -18.09
CA VAL A 328 31.91 39.76 -19.49
C VAL A 328 31.94 41.18 -20.07
N THR A 329 33.16 41.67 -20.29
CA THR A 329 33.46 42.97 -20.89
C THR A 329 33.14 42.95 -22.40
N PRO A 330 32.43 43.97 -22.95
CA PRO A 330 32.21 44.08 -24.38
C PRO A 330 33.44 44.65 -25.07
N SER A 331 34.02 43.91 -26.02
CA SER A 331 34.99 44.45 -26.97
C SER A 331 34.37 44.53 -28.36
N ALA A 332 34.20 45.77 -28.81
CA ALA A 332 33.93 46.14 -30.19
C ALA A 332 35.18 45.93 -31.05
N LYS A 333 35.02 45.37 -32.26
CA LYS A 333 35.77 45.83 -33.45
C LYS A 333 35.09 45.37 -34.75
N ALA A 334 34.97 46.33 -35.66
CA ALA A 334 34.37 46.27 -36.98
C ALA A 334 35.20 45.50 -38.02
N ALA A 335 34.53 44.92 -39.04
CA ALA A 335 34.71 45.25 -40.47
C ALA A 335 34.02 44.21 -41.40
N GLN A 336 32.87 44.61 -41.97
CA GLN A 336 32.51 44.59 -43.40
C GLN A 336 33.05 43.48 -44.35
N SER A 337 32.14 42.77 -45.03
CA SER A 337 31.94 42.91 -46.49
C SER A 337 30.72 42.16 -47.03
N ASP A 338 30.05 42.86 -47.96
CA ASP A 338 28.99 42.44 -48.87
C ASP A 338 29.23 41.09 -49.56
N ASN A 339 28.16 40.31 -49.71
CA ASN A 339 27.60 39.96 -51.03
C ASN A 339 26.35 39.09 -50.88
N ALA A 340 25.23 39.62 -51.37
CA ALA A 340 24.09 38.84 -51.90
C ALA A 340 24.55 38.09 -53.19
N PRO A 341 23.82 37.12 -53.79
CA PRO A 341 22.38 37.23 -54.02
C PRO A 341 21.55 35.92 -54.18
N VAL A 342 20.23 36.13 -54.36
CA VAL A 342 19.25 35.35 -55.17
C VAL A 342 18.66 34.03 -54.61
N VAL A 343 17.42 34.18 -54.11
CA VAL A 343 16.15 33.49 -54.45
C VAL A 343 16.20 32.24 -55.35
N THR A 344 15.60 31.13 -54.89
CA THR A 344 14.52 30.40 -55.64
C THR A 344 13.93 29.25 -54.82
N SER A 345 12.60 29.31 -54.60
CA SER A 345 11.75 28.18 -54.21
C SER A 345 11.51 27.24 -55.39
N PRO A 346 11.34 25.93 -55.16
CA PRO A 346 10.59 25.08 -56.07
C PRO A 346 9.17 24.80 -55.56
N ALA A 347 8.24 24.97 -56.48
CA ALA A 347 6.81 24.79 -56.32
C ALA A 347 6.38 23.31 -56.32
N ALA A 348 5.23 23.09 -55.70
CA ALA A 348 4.40 21.91 -55.82
C ALA A 348 3.90 21.69 -57.25
N ASN A 349 3.79 20.42 -57.66
CA ASN A 349 2.76 19.91 -58.57
C ASN A 349 2.89 18.38 -58.68
N THR A 350 1.87 17.64 -58.26
CA THR A 350 1.57 16.30 -58.82
C THR A 350 0.06 16.11 -58.96
N PRO A 351 -0.37 15.26 -59.92
CA PRO A 351 -1.63 15.47 -60.63
C PRO A 351 -2.80 14.63 -60.14
N VAL A 352 -3.97 15.17 -60.41
CA VAL A 352 -5.31 14.57 -60.38
C VAL A 352 -5.37 13.37 -61.34
N THR A 353 -5.94 12.23 -60.91
CA THR A 353 -6.83 11.34 -61.72
C THR A 353 -7.36 10.20 -60.83
N ALA A 354 -8.69 10.16 -60.61
CA ALA A 354 -9.54 8.96 -60.75
C ALA A 354 -10.91 9.20 -60.10
N THR A 355 -11.94 9.35 -60.95
CA THR A 355 -13.29 8.81 -60.70
C THR A 355 -13.37 7.51 -61.52
N PRO A 356 -14.17 6.48 -61.13
CA PRO A 356 -15.62 6.61 -61.29
C PRO A 356 -16.51 5.77 -60.34
N THR A 357 -17.81 5.96 -60.54
CA THR A 357 -18.96 5.06 -60.32
C THR A 357 -19.61 4.91 -58.93
N THR A 358 -20.76 5.58 -58.86
CA THR A 358 -22.00 5.27 -58.15
C THR A 358 -22.44 3.80 -58.22
N SER A 359 -22.91 3.26 -57.10
CA SER A 359 -24.06 2.33 -57.07
C SER A 359 -24.83 2.50 -55.77
N ALA A 360 -26.10 2.90 -55.93
CA ALA A 360 -27.12 2.92 -54.91
C ALA A 360 -28.17 1.86 -55.24
N SER A 361 -28.58 1.07 -54.26
CA SER A 361 -29.89 0.39 -54.12
C SER A 361 -29.90 -0.26 -52.72
N ALA A 362 -30.68 0.24 -51.76
CA ALA A 362 -32.12 0.08 -51.56
C ALA A 362 -32.52 -1.28 -50.91
N SER A 363 -32.85 -1.18 -49.62
CA SER A 363 -34.01 -1.77 -48.92
C SER A 363 -34.28 -3.28 -48.96
N THR A 364 -34.33 -3.91 -47.79
CA THR A 364 -35.61 -4.34 -47.16
C THR A 364 -35.41 -4.83 -45.71
N PRO A 365 -36.44 -4.70 -44.84
CA PRO A 365 -36.41 -5.07 -43.42
C PRO A 365 -36.93 -6.50 -43.21
N ILE A 366 -36.45 -7.21 -42.18
CA ILE A 366 -37.12 -8.43 -41.68
C ILE A 366 -37.34 -8.35 -40.17
N THR A 367 -38.58 -8.65 -39.86
CA THR A 367 -39.36 -8.65 -38.62
C THR A 367 -38.89 -9.66 -37.57
N ALA A 368 -39.27 -9.37 -36.32
CA ALA A 368 -39.06 -10.07 -35.05
C ALA A 368 -39.47 -11.56 -34.98
N PRO A 369 -39.28 -12.22 -33.82
CA PRO A 369 -40.41 -12.23 -32.88
C PRO A 369 -40.07 -11.92 -31.43
N GLN A 370 -41.10 -11.36 -30.79
CA GLN A 370 -41.24 -11.03 -29.39
C GLN A 370 -41.27 -12.29 -28.50
N THR A 371 -40.81 -12.15 -27.25
CA THR A 371 -41.31 -12.96 -26.13
C THR A 371 -41.42 -12.05 -24.90
N ALA A 372 -42.45 -12.29 -24.11
CA ALA A 372 -43.16 -11.36 -23.23
C ALA A 372 -42.50 -11.07 -21.85
N SER A 373 -42.72 -9.83 -21.37
CA SER A 373 -43.16 -9.34 -20.03
C SER A 373 -42.91 -10.18 -18.74
N PRO A 374 -42.72 -9.56 -17.54
CA PRO A 374 -43.67 -8.57 -17.02
C PRO A 374 -43.14 -7.37 -16.18
N THR A 375 -44.09 -6.44 -16.06
CA THR A 375 -44.23 -5.17 -15.34
C THR A 375 -43.93 -5.18 -13.83
N ALA A 376 -43.29 -4.12 -13.34
CA ALA A 376 -43.44 -3.57 -11.99
C ALA A 376 -43.06 -2.06 -11.96
N PRO A 377 -43.59 -1.26 -11.01
CA PRO A 377 -44.00 0.14 -11.25
C PRO A 377 -42.89 1.20 -11.00
N GLN A 378 -42.79 2.16 -11.92
CA GLN A 378 -42.06 3.41 -11.72
C GLN A 378 -43.00 4.50 -11.18
N THR A 379 -42.67 5.03 -10.00
CA THR A 379 -43.22 6.29 -9.48
C THR A 379 -42.29 7.44 -9.86
N SER A 380 -42.78 8.32 -10.74
CA SER A 380 -42.25 9.66 -10.96
C SER A 380 -42.51 10.58 -9.75
N PRO A 381 -41.60 11.51 -9.47
CA PRO A 381 -41.98 12.83 -8.98
C PRO A 381 -41.73 13.93 -10.02
N ALA A 382 -42.61 14.92 -9.95
CA ALA A 382 -42.74 16.11 -10.79
C ALA A 382 -41.55 17.10 -10.68
N PRO A 383 -41.41 18.06 -11.63
CA PRO A 383 -40.35 19.07 -11.61
C PRO A 383 -40.71 20.20 -10.62
N GLN A 384 -39.76 20.58 -9.76
CA GLN A 384 -39.87 21.78 -8.94
C GLN A 384 -38.88 22.87 -9.39
N ASP A 385 -39.43 24.07 -9.39
CA ASP A 385 -38.89 25.32 -9.89
C ASP A 385 -37.59 25.80 -9.22
N SER A 386 -36.77 26.37 -10.11
CA SER A 386 -35.75 27.40 -9.92
C SER A 386 -35.87 28.29 -8.68
N LYS A 387 -34.83 28.28 -7.84
CA LYS A 387 -34.35 29.46 -7.12
C LYS A 387 -32.82 29.54 -7.17
N THR A 388 -32.34 30.62 -7.78
CA THR A 388 -30.96 31.08 -7.86
C THR A 388 -30.34 31.25 -6.46
N PRO A 389 -29.20 30.61 -6.14
CA PRO A 389 -28.43 30.95 -4.95
C PRO A 389 -27.53 32.17 -5.22
N ALA A 390 -27.54 33.11 -4.29
CA ALA A 390 -26.71 34.31 -4.30
C ALA A 390 -25.21 33.97 -4.20
N LYS A 391 -24.40 34.77 -4.91
CA LYS A 391 -22.94 34.79 -4.92
C LYS A 391 -22.38 34.92 -3.49
N PRO A 392 -21.55 33.97 -2.99
CA PRO A 392 -20.86 34.16 -1.73
C PRO A 392 -19.76 35.23 -1.87
N ILE A 393 -19.78 36.20 -0.96
CA ILE A 393 -18.71 37.16 -0.72
C ILE A 393 -17.58 36.41 -0.02
N ILE A 394 -16.40 36.37 -0.63
CA ILE A 394 -15.19 35.82 -0.03
C ILE A 394 -14.57 36.89 0.87
N THR A 395 -14.61 36.66 2.18
CA THR A 395 -13.80 37.39 3.17
C THR A 395 -12.41 36.75 3.21
N PRO A 396 -11.30 37.51 3.02
CA PRO A 396 -9.96 36.94 3.10
C PRO A 396 -9.64 36.51 4.54
N ALA A 397 -9.14 35.28 4.68
CA ALA A 397 -8.68 34.73 5.94
C ALA A 397 -7.35 35.37 6.38
N PRO A 398 -7.11 35.53 7.70
CA PRO A 398 -5.87 36.11 8.21
C PRO A 398 -4.67 35.18 8.00
N GLU A 399 -3.54 35.85 7.79
CA GLU A 399 -2.17 35.37 7.57
C GLU A 399 -1.78 34.20 8.49
N SER A 400 -1.34 33.09 7.88
CA SER A 400 -0.91 31.89 8.59
C SER A 400 0.44 32.10 9.26
N THR A 401 0.49 31.80 10.56
CA THR A 401 1.70 31.69 11.37
C THR A 401 2.58 30.55 10.83
N PRO A 402 3.91 30.73 10.71
CA PRO A 402 4.80 29.68 10.20
C PRO A 402 4.86 28.46 11.15
N ALA A 403 4.84 27.28 10.56
CA ALA A 403 4.97 26.00 11.25
C ALA A 403 6.36 25.83 11.90
N PRO A 404 6.46 25.14 13.06
CA PRO A 404 7.74 24.83 13.68
C PRO A 404 8.53 23.85 12.80
N THR A 405 9.74 24.23 12.44
CA THR A 405 10.71 23.40 11.73
C THR A 405 11.21 22.28 12.64
N THR A 406 10.98 21.03 12.23
CA THR A 406 11.58 19.85 12.84
C THR A 406 13.10 19.85 12.56
N PRO A 407 13.98 19.71 13.57
CA PRO A 407 15.41 19.61 13.33
C PRO A 407 15.74 18.33 12.56
N ALA A 408 16.58 18.45 11.54
CA ALA A 408 17.12 17.32 10.80
C ALA A 408 17.93 16.38 11.73
N PRO A 409 17.85 15.05 11.56
CA PRO A 409 18.67 14.10 12.30
C PRO A 409 20.16 14.37 12.05
N ALA A 410 20.95 14.46 13.11
CA ALA A 410 22.40 14.60 13.01
C ALA A 410 22.99 13.33 12.38
N THR A 411 23.81 13.53 11.33
CA THR A 411 24.58 12.49 10.67
C THR A 411 25.52 11.81 11.68
N PRO A 412 25.49 10.47 11.84
CA PRO A 412 26.40 9.79 12.74
C PRO A 412 27.83 9.89 12.23
N THR A 413 28.72 10.43 13.06
CA THR A 413 30.16 10.50 12.80
C THR A 413 30.74 9.08 12.79
N LEU A 414 31.41 8.73 11.69
CA LEU A 414 32.10 7.46 11.51
C LEU A 414 33.25 7.34 12.54
N VAL A 415 33.11 6.45 13.52
CA VAL A 415 34.19 6.13 14.46
C VAL A 415 35.10 5.09 13.82
N THR A 416 36.30 5.51 13.41
CA THR A 416 37.35 4.60 12.93
C THR A 416 37.85 3.73 14.10
N PRO A 417 37.71 2.40 14.06
CA PRO A 417 38.24 1.53 15.12
C PRO A 417 39.77 1.51 15.07
N ALA A 418 40.38 1.65 16.26
CA ALA A 418 41.82 1.54 16.46
C ALA A 418 42.30 0.10 16.14
N PRO A 419 43.49 -0.07 15.51
CA PRO A 419 44.01 -1.38 15.17
C PRO A 419 44.35 -2.20 16.43
N ALA A 420 43.82 -3.42 16.48
CA ALA A 420 44.09 -4.39 17.53
C ALA A 420 45.55 -4.86 17.46
N ASN A 421 46.23 -4.76 18.60
CA ASN A 421 47.60 -5.19 18.82
C ASN A 421 47.66 -6.75 18.80
N PRO A 422 48.54 -7.39 18.01
CA PRO A 422 48.61 -8.85 17.96
C PRO A 422 49.19 -9.42 19.26
N ALA A 423 48.45 -10.35 19.86
CA ALA A 423 48.84 -11.07 21.06
C ALA A 423 50.02 -12.03 20.79
N THR A 424 51.06 -11.89 21.62
CA THR A 424 52.21 -12.78 21.71
C THR A 424 51.77 -14.18 22.13
N VAL A 425 51.98 -15.17 21.26
CA VAL A 425 51.77 -16.60 21.57
C VAL A 425 52.99 -17.13 22.32
N THR A 426 52.81 -17.50 23.58
CA THR A 426 53.80 -18.24 24.38
C THR A 426 53.64 -19.75 24.13
N PRO A 427 54.69 -20.48 23.73
CA PRO A 427 54.61 -21.92 23.51
C PRO A 427 54.55 -22.69 24.85
N PRO A 428 53.87 -23.85 24.90
CA PRO A 428 53.78 -24.67 26.11
C PRO A 428 55.09 -25.41 26.41
N ALA A 429 55.36 -25.57 27.70
CA ALA A 429 56.53 -26.25 28.25
C ALA A 429 56.52 -27.76 27.94
N ALA A 430 57.69 -28.28 27.53
CA ALA A 430 57.93 -29.69 27.31
C ALA A 430 57.92 -30.46 28.65
N GLY A 431 56.96 -31.37 28.80
CA GLY A 431 56.91 -32.36 29.87
C GLY A 431 57.87 -33.51 29.59
N ASN A 432 58.77 -33.74 30.55
CA ASN A 432 59.80 -34.76 30.56
C ASN A 432 59.16 -36.14 30.84
N HIS A 433 59.21 -37.08 29.90
CA HIS A 433 58.84 -38.48 30.13
C HIS A 433 60.09 -39.36 30.11
N SER A 434 60.43 -39.87 31.29
CA SER A 434 61.39 -40.93 31.54
C SER A 434 60.79 -42.27 31.10
N GLN A 435 61.53 -43.05 30.31
CA GLN A 435 61.35 -44.49 30.22
C GLN A 435 62.68 -45.16 30.59
N GLY A 436 62.59 -46.05 31.57
CA GLY A 436 63.59 -47.10 31.77
C GLY A 436 63.27 -48.30 30.88
N GLU A 437 64.34 -49.06 30.65
CA GLU A 437 64.51 -50.30 29.85
C GLU A 437 64.63 -50.15 28.32
#